data_AF-A0A0Q9JJY1-F1
#
_entry.id   AF-A0A0Q9JJY1-F1
#
_cell.length_a   1.000
_cell.length_b   1.000
_cell.length_c   1.000
_cell.angle_alpha   90.00
_cell.angle_beta   90.00
_cell.angle_gamma   90.00
#
_symmetry.space_group_name_H-M   'P 1'
#
loop_
_entity.id
_entity.type
_entity.pdbx_description
1 polymer ?
#
loop_
_entity_poly.entity_id
_entity_poly.type
_entity_poly.pdbx_seq_one_letter_code
_entity_poly.pdbx_strand_id
1 'polypeptide(L)'
;MPTVASCIDLVVHLAIDRDGTRRVVEIAAPTGSTTDAAVDVEAIFTRRRGDLLPTGARPARTAKFLAAGLDPEIVLAGGAR
;
A
#
# COMPACT_ATOMS: atom_id res chain seq x y z
N MET A 1 6.61 -0.96 -20.95
CA MET A 1 7.45 -1.90 -20.20
C MET A 1 7.06 -1.82 -18.73
N PRO A 2 6.58 -2.90 -18.08
CA PRO A 2 6.15 -2.89 -16.67
C PRO A 2 7.32 -2.96 -15.67
N THR A 3 8.56 -2.68 -16.11
CA THR A 3 9.78 -3.01 -15.38
C THR A 3 9.93 -2.30 -14.04
N VAL A 4 9.38 -1.10 -13.87
CA VAL A 4 9.36 -0.42 -12.56
C VAL A 4 8.22 -0.95 -11.69
N ALA A 5 7.05 -1.19 -12.28
CA ALA A 5 5.87 -1.72 -11.58
C ALA A 5 6.15 -3.06 -10.91
N SER A 6 6.94 -3.92 -11.54
CA SER A 6 7.30 -5.23 -10.98
C SER A 6 8.38 -5.16 -9.89
N CYS A 7 9.15 -4.07 -9.82
CA CYS A 7 10.22 -3.90 -8.83
C CYS A 7 9.74 -3.29 -7.51
N ILE A 8 8.63 -2.54 -7.54
CA ILE A 8 8.06 -1.90 -6.36
C ILE A 8 7.00 -2.81 -5.73
N ASP A 9 7.12 -3.04 -4.42
CA ASP A 9 6.16 -3.85 -3.66
C ASP A 9 5.14 -2.98 -2.91
N LEU A 10 5.56 -1.80 -2.44
CA LEU A 10 4.72 -0.83 -1.73
C LEU A 10 5.12 0.61 -2.10
N VAL A 11 4.13 1.49 -2.16
CA VAL A 11 4.28 2.94 -2.24
C VAL A 11 3.69 3.55 -0.97
N VAL A 12 4.48 4.35 -0.25
CA VAL A 12 4.04 5.06 0.96
C VAL A 12 3.90 6.54 0.62
N HIS A 13 2.67 7.03 0.56
CA HIS A 13 2.38 8.43 0.29
C HIS A 13 2.34 9.21 1.60
N LEU A 14 3.23 10.20 1.71
CA LEU A 14 3.27 11.15 2.81
C LEU A 14 2.68 12.49 2.39
N ALA A 15 1.91 13.13 3.28
CA ALA A 15 1.54 14.53 3.16
C ALA A 15 2.06 15.33 4.36
N ILE A 16 2.16 16.64 4.19
CA ILE A 16 2.42 17.57 5.28
C ILE A 16 1.06 18.12 5.73
N ASP A 17 0.71 17.86 6.99
CA ASP A 17 -0.52 18.37 7.59
C ASP A 17 -0.38 19.87 7.91
N ARG A 18 -1.50 20.50 8.28
CA ARG A 18 -1.54 21.95 8.60
C ARG A 18 -0.63 22.35 9.76
N ASP A 19 -0.26 21.41 10.62
CA ASP A 19 0.68 21.59 11.73
C ASP A 19 2.16 21.43 11.30
N GLY A 20 2.43 21.22 10.01
CA GLY A 20 3.76 21.00 9.46
C GLY A 20 4.29 19.58 9.64
N THR A 21 3.51 18.67 10.24
CA THR A 21 3.95 17.29 10.50
C THR A 21 3.76 16.41 9.27
N ARG A 22 4.78 15.63 8.90
CA ARG A 22 4.66 14.60 7.87
C ARG A 22 3.88 13.40 8.40
N ARG A 23 2.82 13.01 7.70
CA ARG A 23 2.00 11.84 8.04
C ARG A 23 1.76 10.98 6.80
N VAL A 24 1.71 9.67 7.03
CA VAL A 24 1.27 8.72 6.00
C VAL A 24 -0.20 8.94 5.74
N VAL A 25 -0.54 9.30 4.49
CA VAL A 25 -1.93 9.45 4.05
C VAL A 25 -2.45 8.20 3.34
N GLU A 26 -1.54 7.44 2.73
CA GLU A 26 -1.88 6.20 2.02
C GLU A 26 -0.68 5.26 1.97
N ILE A 27 -0.96 3.96 2.02
CA ILE A 27 -0.02 2.91 1.61
C ILE A 27 -0.72 2.12 0.51
N ALA A 28 -0.07 2.01 -0.66
CA ALA A 28 -0.61 1.30 -1.82
C ALA A 28 0.33 0.18 -2.26
N ALA A 29 -0.25 -0.92 -2.76
CA ALA A 29 0.46 -2.05 -3.32
C ALA A 29 0.30 -2.06 -4.85
N PRO A 30 1.38 -1.94 -5.62
CA PRO A 30 1.33 -2.18 -7.06
C PRO A 30 0.92 -3.62 -7.37
N THR A 31 0.01 -3.79 -8.32
CA THR A 31 -0.45 -5.12 -8.76
C THR A 31 0.58 -5.79 -9.68
N GLY A 32 1.42 -4.98 -10.33
CA GLY A 32 2.32 -5.40 -11.40
C GLY A 32 1.69 -5.37 -12.79
N SER A 33 0.38 -5.09 -12.90
CA SER A 33 -0.27 -4.74 -14.17
C SER A 33 -0.09 -3.26 -14.49
N THR A 34 -0.25 -2.94 -15.78
CA THR A 34 -0.18 -1.57 -16.27
C THR A 34 -1.29 -1.32 -17.27
N THR A 35 -1.95 -0.16 -17.16
CA THR A 35 -2.97 0.31 -18.10
C THR A 35 -2.47 1.61 -18.75
N ASP A 36 -2.41 1.67 -20.07
CA ASP A 36 -1.97 2.88 -20.82
C ASP A 36 -0.66 3.51 -20.30
N ALA A 37 0.32 2.66 -19.98
CA ALA A 37 1.61 3.01 -19.37
C ALA A 37 1.58 3.54 -17.93
N ALA A 38 0.41 3.61 -17.29
CA ALA A 38 0.27 3.80 -15.85
C ALA A 38 0.37 2.47 -15.10
N VAL A 39 0.92 2.49 -13.88
CA VAL A 39 1.01 1.32 -13.01
C VAL A 39 -0.30 1.20 -12.22
N ASP A 40 -0.92 0.03 -12.26
CA ASP A 40 -2.11 -0.21 -11.46
C ASP A 40 -1.68 -0.47 -10.01
N VAL A 41 -2.34 0.24 -9.08
CA VAL A 41 -2.05 0.19 -7.65
C VAL A 41 -3.35 0.07 -6.87
N GLU A 42 -3.30 -0.64 -5.75
CA GLU A 42 -4.44 -0.77 -4.85
C GLU A 42 -4.06 -0.23 -3.47
N ALA A 43 -4.86 0.70 -2.93
CA ALA A 43 -4.64 1.26 -1.61
C ALA A 43 -4.96 0.20 -0.54
N ILE A 44 -3.96 -0.17 0.26
CA ILE A 44 -4.10 -1.14 1.36
C ILE A 44 -4.31 -0.47 2.72
N PHE A 45 -3.85 0.77 2.87
CA PHE A 45 -4.16 1.63 4.01
C PHE A 45 -4.53 3.03 3.56
N THR A 46 -5.52 3.64 4.20
CA THR A 46 -5.91 5.05 3.98
C THR A 46 -6.02 5.79 5.31
N ARG A 47 -5.59 7.04 5.34
CA ARG A 47 -5.75 7.87 6.53
C ARG A 47 -7.18 8.42 6.60
N ARG A 48 -7.89 8.10 7.68
CA ARG A 48 -9.25 8.58 7.97
C ARG A 48 -9.32 9.10 9.39
N ARG A 49 -9.82 10.32 9.56
CA ARG A 49 -10.01 10.97 10.87
C ARG A 49 -8.76 10.97 11.77
N GLY A 50 -7.56 11.03 11.17
CA GLY A 50 -6.29 11.08 11.89
C GLY A 50 -5.64 9.72 12.14
N ASP A 51 -6.28 8.62 11.76
CA ASP A 51 -5.76 7.26 11.89
C ASP A 51 -5.47 6.64 10.53
N LEU A 52 -4.40 5.85 10.41
CA LEU A 52 -4.10 5.08 9.22
C LEU A 52 -4.77 3.72 9.34
N LEU A 53 -5.81 3.48 8.54
CA LEU A 53 -6.68 2.31 8.66
C LEU A 53 -6.53 1.39 7.44
N PRO A 54 -6.58 0.05 7.62
CA PRO A 54 -6.57 -0.87 6.49
C PRO A 54 -7.86 -0.70 5.68
N THR A 55 -7.76 -0.82 4.36
CA THR A 55 -8.90 -0.69 3.44
C THR A 55 -9.69 -1.98 3.25
N GLY A 56 -9.12 -3.11 3.66
CA GLY A 56 -9.60 -4.46 3.32
C GLY A 56 -8.91 -5.04 2.08
N ALA A 57 -8.26 -4.22 1.26
CA ALA A 57 -7.45 -4.70 0.14
C ALA A 57 -6.24 -5.50 0.61
N ARG A 58 -5.72 -6.37 -0.26
CA ARG A 58 -4.55 -7.21 -0.01
C ARG A 58 -3.52 -7.02 -1.11
N PRO A 59 -2.21 -6.99 -0.79
CA PRO A 59 -1.18 -6.99 -1.82
C PRO A 59 -1.34 -8.20 -2.74
N ALA A 60 -1.48 -7.97 -4.04
CA ALA A 60 -1.57 -9.06 -5.02
C ALA A 60 -0.32 -9.97 -5.03
N ARG A 61 0.82 -9.44 -4.55
CA ARG A 61 2.14 -10.07 -4.62
C ARG A 61 2.68 -10.35 -3.22
N THR A 62 2.32 -11.50 -2.65
CA THR A 62 2.71 -11.87 -1.27
C THR A 62 4.06 -12.60 -1.17
N ALA A 63 4.59 -13.11 -2.29
CA ALA A 63 5.76 -14.01 -2.29
C ALA A 63 7.00 -13.44 -1.58
N LYS A 64 7.30 -12.14 -1.75
CA LYS A 64 8.46 -11.51 -1.11
C LYS A 64 8.28 -11.33 0.39
N PHE A 65 7.06 -11.06 0.86
CA PHE A 65 6.76 -10.99 2.29
C PHE A 65 6.98 -12.35 2.94
N LEU A 66 6.42 -13.40 2.34
CA LEU A 66 6.57 -14.77 2.85
C LEU A 66 8.03 -15.24 2.82
N ALA A 67 8.78 -14.93 1.74
CA ALA A 67 10.20 -15.24 1.65
C ALA A 67 11.04 -14.53 2.74
N ALA A 68 10.58 -13.37 3.21
CA ALA A 68 11.19 -12.65 4.33
C ALA A 68 10.65 -13.10 5.70
N GLY A 69 9.76 -14.11 5.76
CA GLY A 69 9.12 -14.58 6.99
C GLY A 69 8.06 -13.61 7.55
N LEU A 70 7.52 -12.72 6.70
CA LEU A 70 6.51 -11.74 7.07
C LEU A 70 5.13 -12.17 6.58
N ASP A 71 4.14 -12.13 7.47
CA ASP A 71 2.72 -12.29 7.14
C ASP A 71 2.01 -10.93 7.16
N PRO A 72 1.62 -10.37 5.99
CA PRO A 72 0.89 -9.12 5.91
C PRO A 72 -0.47 -9.14 6.64
N GLU A 73 -1.09 -10.30 6.84
CA GLU A 73 -2.39 -10.37 7.50
C GLU A 73 -2.35 -9.86 8.94
N ILE A 74 -1.20 -9.97 9.61
CA ILE A 74 -1.01 -9.46 10.99
C ILE A 74 -1.36 -7.97 11.09
N VAL A 75 -1.05 -7.19 10.05
CA VAL A 75 -1.33 -5.73 10.02
C VAL A 75 -2.60 -5.38 9.27
N LEU A 76 -3.06 -6.23 8.34
CA LEU A 76 -4.23 -5.99 7.48
C LEU A 76 -5.56 -6.47 8.09
N ALA A 77 -5.53 -7.33 9.10
CA ALA A 77 -6.73 -7.90 9.73
C ALA A 77 -7.63 -6.86 10.44
N GLY A 78 -7.11 -5.67 10.79
CA GLY A 78 -7.82 -4.68 11.60
C GLY A 78 -8.85 -3.81 10.88
N GLY A 79 -9.10 -4.00 9.58
CA GLY A 79 -9.81 -3.00 8.73
C GLY A 79 -11.17 -3.43 8.18
N ALA A 80 -11.57 -4.68 8.35
CA ALA A 80 -12.89 -5.15 7.94
C ALA A 80 -13.90 -4.95 9.08
N ARG A 81 -14.51 -3.76 9.16
CA ARG A 81 -15.75 -3.58 9.91
C ARG A 81 -16.65 -2.53 9.28
#